data_AF-A0A1D2QZY7-F1
#
_entry.id   AF-A0A1D2QZY7-F1
#
_cell.length_a   1.000
_cell.length_b   1.000
_cell.length_c   1.000
_cell.angle_alpha   90.00
_cell.angle_beta   90.00
_cell.angle_gamma   90.00
#
_symmetry.space_group_name_H-M   'P 1'
#
loop_
_entity.id
_entity.type
_entity.pdbx_description
1 polymer ?
#
loop_
_entity_poly.entity_id
_entity_poly.type
_entity_poly.pdbx_seq_one_letter_code
_entity_poly.pdbx_strand_id
1 'polypeptide(L)'
;MKIILPVILLLLIFSSFISAENHNQETQVEIPGEYDKVVLTGKTQSFHGEPIHETKIKIIVNGKEQPIITREANKELGTEVEFADNNEVVSASDGEYTAIIYLPKNTAEKADIKIHIEKPTYKSREIEIKGITKITDGEYIHYKDITPERHIGAAFYISAIILILIYILISFEILHRTLAALLGASVLLFISYVFGHFNTDFYILSFENAKNYIDFNVIYLLMGMMLIVGVMKRTGIFQWMAFKSYQAAKGDIWKLAVILMIVTAFVSAFLDNVTTMLLLTPVTIEIALILRISPWSLLMPLVLASNIGGTATLIGDPPNIMIGSFAKLTFMDFVIALTPVVIICMVALIIMMKFKYGKYYKKANLTPENIEKLLIRLEKEYKITNHALLNHSLVILIFVVILFILHGTFHMEPSIAALIGASLLMIIAVVMDKVDVAHMIEREIEWPTLVFFMMLFIVVGAAVETGLIQLIATWVANVSSSGLGGLAPVVLAVILIIWVSAIMSAIVDNIPFTATMLPIVAYLSQVIPNVEANILWWALALGACFGGNGTLIGASANIVTAGIAEKGGHPITFIDFMKVGFPVMIVTLIISTIWMLFVFPHIM
;
A
#
# COMPACT_ATOMS: atom_id res chain seq x y z
N MET A 1 -28.58 -21.08 -0.15
CA MET A 1 -28.72 -21.93 -1.35
C MET A 1 -30.01 -21.68 -2.16
N LYS A 2 -31.14 -21.22 -1.57
CA LYS A 2 -32.42 -20.99 -2.30
C LYS A 2 -32.52 -19.69 -3.14
N ILE A 3 -31.50 -18.84 -3.16
CA ILE A 3 -31.51 -17.55 -3.90
C ILE A 3 -30.56 -17.59 -5.12
N ILE A 4 -29.67 -18.57 -5.22
CA ILE A 4 -28.64 -18.65 -6.27
C ILE A 4 -29.19 -19.24 -7.57
N LEU A 5 -30.09 -20.22 -7.48
CA LEU A 5 -30.65 -20.92 -8.64
C LEU A 5 -31.58 -20.04 -9.51
N PRO A 6 -32.43 -19.15 -8.96
CA PRO A 6 -33.27 -18.24 -9.77
C PRO A 6 -32.44 -17.19 -10.54
N VAL A 7 -31.32 -16.74 -9.98
CA VAL A 7 -30.44 -15.72 -10.59
C VAL A 7 -29.66 -16.30 -11.77
N ILE A 8 -29.18 -17.54 -11.65
CA ILE A 8 -28.49 -18.25 -12.75
C ILE A 8 -29.47 -18.58 -13.89
N LEU A 9 -30.72 -18.93 -13.58
CA LEU A 9 -31.74 -19.18 -14.60
C LEU A 9 -32.14 -17.91 -15.36
N LEU A 10 -32.16 -16.75 -14.67
CA LEU A 10 -32.42 -15.46 -15.32
C LEU A 10 -31.27 -15.04 -16.26
N LEU A 11 -30.02 -15.32 -15.88
CA LEU A 11 -28.82 -15.03 -16.68
C LEU A 11 -28.73 -15.89 -17.96
N LEU A 12 -29.14 -17.16 -17.89
CA LEU A 12 -29.16 -18.06 -19.05
C LEU A 12 -30.23 -17.67 -20.08
N ILE A 13 -31.39 -17.19 -19.64
CA ILE A 13 -32.46 -16.72 -20.53
C ILE A 13 -32.07 -15.40 -21.23
N PHE A 14 -31.28 -14.55 -20.57
CA PHE A 14 -30.72 -13.34 -21.19
C PHE A 14 -29.64 -13.65 -22.24
N SER A 15 -28.81 -14.68 -22.02
CA SER A 15 -27.76 -15.07 -22.99
C SER A 15 -28.32 -15.51 -24.35
N SER A 16 -29.53 -16.06 -24.40
CA SER A 16 -30.21 -16.47 -25.64
C SER A 16 -30.76 -15.30 -26.47
N PHE A 17 -30.83 -14.08 -25.93
CA PHE A 17 -31.21 -12.88 -26.70
C PHE A 17 -30.00 -12.12 -27.28
N ILE A 18 -28.77 -12.49 -26.91
CA ILE A 18 -27.53 -11.79 -27.28
C ILE A 18 -26.97 -12.26 -28.65
N SER A 19 -27.50 -13.34 -29.24
CA SER A 19 -26.96 -13.87 -30.50
C SER A 19 -27.41 -13.14 -31.77
N ALA A 20 -28.01 -11.96 -31.66
CA ALA A 20 -28.49 -11.20 -32.81
C ALA A 20 -28.02 -9.75 -32.74
N GLU A 21 -26.72 -9.50 -32.97
CA GLU A 21 -26.28 -8.16 -33.34
C GLU A 21 -25.07 -8.15 -34.29
N ASN A 22 -25.36 -7.63 -35.48
CA ASN A 22 -24.56 -6.84 -36.42
C ASN A 22 -23.09 -7.23 -36.68
N HIS A 23 -22.89 -7.86 -37.85
CA HIS A 23 -21.68 -7.70 -38.64
C HIS A 23 -21.51 -6.21 -39.02
N ASN A 24 -20.56 -5.52 -38.39
CA ASN A 24 -20.11 -4.21 -38.86
C ASN A 24 -19.24 -4.39 -40.11
N GLN A 25 -19.63 -3.70 -41.18
CA GLN A 25 -18.92 -3.63 -42.45
C GLN A 25 -17.62 -2.82 -42.28
N GLU A 26 -16.47 -3.41 -42.66
CA GLU A 26 -15.23 -2.67 -42.91
C GLU A 26 -15.52 -1.57 -43.93
N THR A 27 -15.60 -0.33 -43.46
CA THR A 27 -15.85 0.82 -44.34
C THR A 27 -14.49 1.33 -44.81
N GLN A 28 -14.03 0.87 -45.98
CA GLN A 28 -12.88 1.48 -46.66
C GLN A 28 -13.25 2.91 -47.07
N VAL A 29 -12.73 3.90 -46.35
CA VAL A 29 -12.88 5.31 -46.71
C VAL A 29 -11.76 5.66 -47.71
N GLU A 30 -12.13 5.98 -48.95
CA GLU A 30 -11.18 6.52 -49.94
C GLU A 30 -10.63 7.86 -49.44
N ILE A 31 -9.31 7.91 -49.22
CA ILE A 31 -8.60 9.14 -48.88
C ILE A 31 -8.51 10.00 -50.16
N PRO A 32 -8.92 11.28 -50.13
CA PRO A 32 -8.80 12.15 -51.30
C PRO A 32 -7.34 12.29 -51.73
N GLY A 33 -7.07 12.28 -53.04
CA GLY A 33 -5.72 12.29 -53.60
C GLY A 33 -4.83 13.49 -53.19
N GLU A 34 -5.43 14.60 -52.73
CA GLU A 34 -4.72 15.66 -52.01
C GLU A 34 -5.48 16.03 -50.72
N TYR A 35 -4.78 16.12 -49.59
CA TYR A 35 -5.35 16.34 -48.26
C TYR A 35 -4.49 17.26 -47.40
N ASP A 36 -5.12 17.91 -46.41
CA ASP A 36 -4.44 18.54 -45.28
C ASP A 36 -4.41 17.54 -44.11
N LYS A 37 -3.21 17.13 -43.68
CA LYS A 37 -3.00 16.31 -42.48
C LYS A 37 -2.98 17.20 -41.25
N VAL A 38 -3.88 16.95 -40.29
CA VAL A 38 -3.93 17.67 -39.01
C VAL A 38 -3.62 16.70 -37.88
N VAL A 39 -2.54 16.99 -37.15
CA VAL A 39 -2.12 16.26 -35.96
C VAL A 39 -2.54 17.05 -34.73
N LEU A 40 -3.46 16.49 -33.94
CA LEU A 40 -3.86 17.03 -32.66
C LEU A 40 -3.22 16.19 -31.56
N THR A 41 -2.44 16.82 -30.69
CA THR A 41 -1.71 16.11 -29.65
C THR A 41 -1.70 16.90 -28.35
N GLY A 42 -1.55 16.22 -27.23
CA GLY A 42 -1.41 16.88 -25.92
C GLY A 42 -1.57 15.90 -24.78
N LYS A 43 -1.76 16.42 -23.56
CA LYS A 43 -2.04 15.59 -22.38
C LYS A 43 -3.43 15.85 -21.82
N THR A 44 -4.17 14.78 -21.56
CA THR A 44 -5.33 14.83 -20.67
C THR A 44 -4.82 14.75 -19.23
N GLN A 45 -5.06 15.79 -18.44
CA GLN A 45 -4.54 15.91 -17.08
C GLN A 45 -5.57 16.50 -16.11
N SER A 46 -5.45 16.21 -14.82
CA SER A 46 -6.30 16.81 -13.80
C SER A 46 -5.99 18.31 -13.66
N PHE A 47 -6.83 19.06 -12.92
CA PHE A 47 -6.55 20.47 -12.60
C PHE A 47 -5.17 20.67 -11.92
N HIS A 48 -4.61 19.61 -11.33
CA HIS A 48 -3.33 19.60 -10.63
C HIS A 48 -2.18 19.02 -11.47
N GLY A 49 -2.40 18.70 -12.75
CA GLY A 49 -1.35 18.23 -13.67
C GLY A 49 -1.09 16.72 -13.62
N GLU A 50 -1.90 15.94 -12.90
CA GLU A 50 -1.79 14.47 -12.92
C GLU A 50 -2.39 13.90 -14.22
N PRO A 51 -1.74 12.92 -14.86
CA PRO A 51 -2.22 12.35 -16.11
C PRO A 51 -3.57 11.62 -15.92
N ILE A 52 -4.49 11.85 -16.85
CA ILE A 52 -5.78 11.16 -16.95
C ILE A 52 -5.71 10.22 -18.15
N HIS A 53 -5.47 8.94 -17.88
CA HIS A 53 -5.45 7.89 -18.88
C HIS A 53 -6.86 7.39 -19.20
N GLU A 54 -7.01 6.59 -20.27
CA GLU A 54 -8.29 6.02 -20.71
C GLU A 54 -9.37 7.09 -21.00
N THR A 55 -8.97 8.29 -21.39
CA THR A 55 -9.89 9.31 -21.89
C THR A 55 -10.17 9.04 -23.35
N LYS A 56 -11.44 8.84 -23.71
CA LYS A 56 -11.85 8.71 -25.12
C LYS A 56 -11.88 10.08 -25.76
N ILE A 57 -11.26 10.19 -26.92
CA ILE A 57 -11.07 11.44 -27.64
C ILE A 57 -11.59 11.26 -29.05
N LYS A 58 -12.57 12.09 -29.40
CA LYS A 58 -13.20 12.16 -30.71
C LYS A 58 -12.97 13.54 -31.32
N ILE A 59 -12.77 13.60 -32.63
CA ILE A 59 -12.54 14.86 -33.32
C ILE A 59 -13.78 15.23 -34.12
N ILE A 60 -14.32 16.42 -33.86
CA ILE A 60 -15.48 16.98 -34.55
C ILE A 60 -15.00 18.14 -35.40
N VAL A 61 -15.26 18.08 -36.70
CA VAL A 61 -14.92 19.16 -37.64
C VAL A 61 -16.19 19.66 -38.32
N ASN A 62 -16.46 20.96 -38.21
CA ASN A 62 -17.67 21.61 -38.74
C ASN A 62 -18.97 20.89 -38.30
N GLY A 63 -19.00 20.38 -37.06
CA GLY A 63 -20.13 19.65 -36.49
C GLY A 63 -20.25 18.18 -36.91
N LYS A 64 -19.27 17.61 -37.62
CA LYS A 64 -19.24 16.18 -38.00
C LYS A 64 -18.03 15.47 -37.41
N GLU A 65 -18.27 14.30 -36.81
CA GLU A 65 -17.23 13.39 -36.32
C GLU A 65 -16.33 12.95 -37.49
N GLN A 66 -15.02 13.05 -37.31
CA GLN A 66 -14.02 12.68 -38.31
C GLN A 66 -13.39 11.33 -37.97
N PRO A 67 -13.10 10.50 -38.98
CA PRO A 67 -12.34 9.28 -38.77
C PRO A 67 -10.91 9.63 -38.34
N ILE A 68 -10.47 9.03 -37.24
CA ILE A 68 -9.12 9.23 -36.69
C ILE A 68 -8.20 8.15 -37.24
N ILE A 69 -6.99 8.54 -37.60
CA ILE A 69 -5.94 7.68 -38.13
C ILE A 69 -4.99 7.29 -36.98
N THR A 70 -4.77 6.00 -36.80
CA THR A 70 -3.89 5.43 -35.76
C THR A 70 -2.53 5.01 -36.30
N ARG A 71 -2.45 4.64 -37.59
CA ARG A 71 -1.21 4.22 -38.22
C ARG A 71 -1.17 4.59 -39.71
N GLU A 72 -0.04 5.12 -40.16
CA GLU A 72 0.30 5.31 -41.57
C GLU A 72 1.47 4.40 -41.94
N ALA A 73 1.33 3.59 -42.98
CA ALA A 73 2.42 2.79 -43.54
C ALA A 73 2.68 3.19 -45.00
N ASN A 74 3.91 3.64 -45.28
CA ASN A 74 4.37 3.87 -46.66
C ASN A 74 4.76 2.53 -47.29
N LYS A 75 3.92 1.99 -48.17
CA LYS A 75 4.35 1.02 -49.17
C LYS A 75 4.61 1.75 -50.48
N GLU A 76 5.58 1.27 -51.25
CA GLU A 76 6.14 1.88 -52.46
C GLU A 76 5.13 2.23 -53.59
N LEU A 77 3.82 2.02 -53.40
CA LEU A 77 2.74 2.34 -54.36
C LEU A 77 1.43 2.88 -53.73
N GLY A 78 1.40 3.28 -52.46
CA GLY A 78 0.23 3.90 -51.83
C GLY A 78 0.28 3.90 -50.30
N THR A 79 -0.18 4.99 -49.68
CA THR A 79 -0.27 5.13 -48.22
C THR A 79 -1.40 4.25 -47.70
N GLU A 80 -1.07 3.18 -46.99
CA GLU A 80 -2.04 2.35 -46.30
C GLU A 80 -2.28 2.96 -44.92
N VAL A 81 -3.55 3.26 -44.60
CA VAL A 81 -3.93 4.01 -43.40
C VAL A 81 -4.86 3.16 -42.56
N GLU A 82 -4.51 3.00 -41.29
CA GLU A 82 -5.31 2.30 -40.29
C GLU A 82 -6.15 3.34 -39.53
N PHE A 83 -7.46 3.14 -39.51
CA PHE A 83 -8.38 4.00 -38.78
C PHE A 83 -8.62 3.46 -37.36
N ALA A 84 -8.91 4.36 -36.44
CA ALA A 84 -9.32 4.02 -35.08
C ALA A 84 -10.69 3.36 -35.08
N ASP A 85 -10.85 2.29 -34.30
CA ASP A 85 -12.15 1.71 -34.02
C ASP A 85 -13.09 2.77 -33.41
N ASN A 86 -14.34 2.85 -33.89
CA ASN A 86 -15.34 3.82 -33.47
C ASN A 86 -14.93 5.31 -33.61
N ASN A 87 -13.93 5.63 -34.44
CA ASN A 87 -13.40 6.98 -34.65
C ASN A 87 -12.91 7.67 -33.36
N GLU A 88 -12.43 6.90 -32.38
CA GLU A 88 -11.95 7.42 -31.09
C GLU A 88 -10.51 6.99 -30.79
N VAL A 89 -9.72 7.89 -30.20
CA VAL A 89 -8.41 7.56 -29.62
C VAL A 89 -8.52 7.57 -28.11
N VAL A 90 -7.88 6.62 -27.46
CA VAL A 90 -7.84 6.50 -25.99
C VAL A 90 -6.51 7.05 -25.50
N SER A 91 -6.52 7.96 -24.53
CA SER A 91 -5.28 8.50 -23.94
C SER A 91 -4.45 7.41 -23.26
N ALA A 92 -3.14 7.49 -23.41
CA ALA A 92 -2.16 6.59 -22.82
C ALA A 92 -2.08 6.71 -21.30
N SER A 93 -1.33 5.83 -20.64
CA SER A 93 -1.16 5.79 -19.18
C SER A 93 -0.63 7.09 -18.57
N ASP A 94 0.15 7.85 -19.34
CA ASP A 94 0.70 9.17 -18.98
C ASP A 94 -0.18 10.34 -19.47
N GLY A 95 -1.41 10.04 -19.88
CA GLY A 95 -2.40 11.00 -20.37
C GLY A 95 -2.12 11.53 -21.76
N GLU A 96 -1.05 11.09 -22.44
CA GLU A 96 -0.78 11.54 -23.81
C GLU A 96 -1.84 11.02 -24.78
N TYR A 97 -2.21 11.89 -25.71
CA TYR A 97 -3.04 11.52 -26.84
C TYR A 97 -2.49 12.12 -28.11
N THR A 98 -2.69 11.38 -29.21
CA THR A 98 -2.42 11.86 -30.56
C THR A 98 -3.55 11.40 -31.46
N ALA A 99 -4.26 12.35 -32.04
CA ALA A 99 -5.31 12.11 -33.02
C ALA A 99 -4.89 12.73 -34.36
N ILE A 100 -4.84 11.92 -35.40
CA ILE A 100 -4.51 12.36 -36.75
C ILE A 100 -5.79 12.31 -37.59
N ILE A 101 -6.12 13.41 -38.27
CA ILE A 101 -7.25 13.47 -39.20
C ILE A 101 -6.78 14.02 -40.54
N TYR A 102 -7.47 13.61 -41.61
CA TYR A 102 -7.30 14.19 -42.94
C TYR A 102 -8.50 15.05 -43.30
N LEU A 103 -8.21 16.26 -43.75
CA LEU A 103 -9.20 17.20 -44.26
C LEU A 103 -8.97 17.47 -45.75
N PRO A 104 -9.99 17.91 -46.50
CA PRO A 104 -9.78 18.37 -47.87
C PRO A 104 -8.71 19.46 -47.94
N LYS A 105 -7.88 19.45 -48.98
CA LYS A 105 -6.76 20.40 -49.13
C LYS A 105 -7.20 21.86 -48.99
N ASN A 106 -6.39 22.69 -48.32
CA ASN A 106 -6.62 24.10 -48.03
C ASN A 106 -7.88 24.40 -47.17
N THR A 107 -8.37 23.42 -46.41
CA THR A 107 -9.53 23.62 -45.53
C THR A 107 -9.18 23.64 -44.05
N ALA A 108 -8.00 23.12 -43.66
CA ALA A 108 -7.62 22.99 -42.26
C ALA A 108 -7.65 24.33 -41.50
N GLU A 109 -7.13 25.42 -42.09
CA GLU A 109 -7.07 26.73 -41.44
C GLU A 109 -8.44 27.41 -41.24
N LYS A 110 -9.47 26.96 -41.97
CA LYS A 110 -10.83 27.52 -41.92
C LYS A 110 -11.82 26.61 -41.19
N ALA A 111 -11.40 25.41 -40.83
CA ALA A 111 -12.24 24.40 -40.22
C ALA A 111 -12.49 24.74 -38.73
N ASP A 112 -13.75 24.61 -38.29
CA ASP A 112 -14.08 24.60 -36.86
C ASP A 112 -13.77 23.21 -36.30
N ILE A 113 -12.58 23.07 -35.70
CA ILE A 113 -12.09 21.82 -35.13
C ILE A 113 -12.35 21.83 -33.62
N LYS A 114 -13.05 20.79 -33.14
CA LYS A 114 -13.33 20.57 -31.72
C LYS A 114 -12.87 19.19 -31.30
N ILE A 115 -12.31 19.11 -30.10
CA ILE A 115 -12.00 17.85 -29.43
C ILE A 115 -13.15 17.54 -28.47
N HIS A 116 -13.86 16.44 -28.71
CA HIS A 116 -14.83 15.89 -27.77
C HIS A 116 -14.14 14.86 -26.89
N ILE A 117 -14.24 15.05 -25.57
CA ILE A 117 -13.68 14.13 -24.59
C ILE A 117 -14.76 13.41 -23.81
N GLU A 118 -14.55 12.13 -23.57
CA GLU A 118 -15.47 11.29 -22.81
C GLU A 118 -14.67 10.38 -21.86
N LYS A 119 -14.96 10.49 -20.55
CA LYS A 119 -14.52 9.55 -19.52
C LYS A 119 -15.59 9.55 -18.41
N PRO A 120 -16.12 8.40 -17.98
CA PRO A 120 -17.27 8.34 -17.05
C PRO A 120 -17.13 9.15 -15.75
N THR A 121 -15.90 9.25 -15.24
CA THR A 121 -15.56 9.93 -13.99
C THR A 121 -15.34 11.45 -14.16
N TYR A 122 -15.54 11.96 -15.37
CA TYR A 122 -15.34 13.36 -15.75
C TYR A 122 -16.53 13.88 -16.59
N LYS A 123 -16.73 15.19 -16.57
CA LYS A 123 -17.75 15.82 -17.42
C LYS A 123 -17.28 15.83 -18.87
N SER A 124 -18.07 15.23 -19.77
CA SER A 124 -17.84 15.33 -21.21
C SER A 124 -17.90 16.79 -21.66
N ARG A 125 -16.94 17.20 -22.48
CA ARG A 125 -16.87 18.55 -23.03
C ARG A 125 -16.32 18.56 -24.44
N GLU A 126 -16.78 19.54 -25.22
CA GLU A 126 -16.16 19.91 -26.49
C GLU A 126 -15.21 21.08 -26.27
N ILE A 127 -13.98 20.93 -26.73
CA ILE A 127 -12.93 21.93 -26.62
C ILE A 127 -12.64 22.45 -28.03
N GLU A 128 -12.93 23.73 -28.24
CA GLU A 128 -12.64 24.43 -29.49
C GLU A 128 -11.12 24.63 -29.65
N ILE A 129 -10.60 24.24 -30.81
CA ILE A 129 -9.19 24.40 -31.17
C ILE A 129 -9.00 25.71 -31.91
N LYS A 130 -8.23 26.62 -31.33
CA LYS A 130 -7.92 27.93 -31.92
C LYS A 130 -6.47 27.97 -32.36
N GLY A 131 -6.27 28.14 -33.68
CA GLY A 131 -4.96 28.29 -34.30
C GLY A 131 -4.20 26.98 -34.45
N ILE A 132 -4.27 26.38 -35.64
CA ILE A 132 -3.39 25.26 -36.03
C ILE A 132 -2.08 25.81 -36.61
N THR A 133 -0.96 25.14 -36.32
CA THR A 133 0.36 25.57 -36.80
C THR A 133 0.74 24.78 -38.04
N LYS A 134 1.00 25.45 -39.16
CA LYS A 134 1.47 24.81 -40.39
C LYS A 134 2.95 24.44 -40.25
N ILE A 135 3.29 23.16 -40.42
CA ILE A 135 4.69 22.68 -40.38
C ILE A 135 5.26 22.68 -41.81
N THR A 136 4.55 22.04 -42.74
CA THR A 136 4.88 21.95 -44.17
C THR A 136 3.62 22.15 -44.99
N ASP A 137 3.74 22.18 -46.32
CA ASP A 137 2.56 22.33 -47.17
C ASP A 137 1.66 21.09 -47.08
N GLY A 138 0.43 21.26 -46.59
CA GLY A 138 -0.49 20.16 -46.31
C GLY A 138 -0.33 19.48 -44.94
N GLU A 139 0.59 19.92 -44.07
CA GLU A 139 0.72 19.36 -42.70
C GLU A 139 0.58 20.42 -41.61
N TYR A 140 -0.29 20.13 -40.65
CA TYR A 140 -0.67 21.01 -39.55
C TYR A 140 -0.57 20.28 -38.21
N ILE A 141 -0.14 20.99 -37.16
CA ILE A 141 -0.10 20.47 -35.79
C ILE A 141 -0.74 21.45 -34.82
N HIS A 142 -1.41 20.92 -33.79
CA HIS A 142 -1.83 21.69 -32.63
C HIS A 142 -1.57 20.91 -31.34
N TYR A 143 -0.94 21.59 -30.38
CA TYR A 143 -0.69 21.06 -29.06
C TYR A 143 -1.73 21.62 -28.08
N LYS A 144 -2.52 20.76 -27.44
CA LYS A 144 -3.52 21.17 -26.45
C LYS A 144 -3.64 20.22 -25.28
N ASP A 145 -3.24 20.70 -24.10
CA ASP A 145 -3.57 20.01 -22.86
C ASP A 145 -5.04 20.20 -22.48
N ILE A 146 -5.63 19.12 -21.97
CA ILE A 146 -7.04 19.01 -21.65
C ILE A 146 -7.21 18.77 -20.16
N THR A 147 -7.94 19.65 -19.48
CA THR A 147 -8.22 19.58 -18.04
C THR A 147 -9.72 19.42 -17.77
N PRO A 148 -10.25 18.18 -17.80
CA PRO A 148 -11.67 17.94 -17.58
C PRO A 148 -12.05 18.10 -16.10
N GLU A 149 -13.28 18.56 -15.85
CA GLU A 149 -13.85 18.63 -14.49
C GLU A 149 -14.34 17.25 -14.06
N ARG A 150 -14.12 16.89 -12.79
CA ARG A 150 -14.64 15.64 -12.21
C ARG A 150 -16.17 15.62 -12.21
N HIS A 151 -16.72 14.44 -12.46
CA HIS A 151 -18.15 14.16 -12.36
C HIS A 151 -18.40 13.18 -11.20
N ILE A 152 -19.23 13.59 -10.24
CA ILE A 152 -19.64 12.74 -9.11
C ILE A 152 -20.87 11.93 -9.56
N GLY A 153 -20.62 10.76 -10.14
CA GLY A 153 -21.65 9.85 -10.66
C GLY A 153 -21.82 8.58 -9.84
N ALA A 154 -22.48 7.57 -10.42
CA ALA A 154 -22.73 6.28 -9.76
C ALA A 154 -21.43 5.55 -9.40
N ALA A 155 -20.44 5.53 -10.30
CA ALA A 155 -19.11 4.96 -10.07
C ALA A 155 -18.46 5.45 -8.77
N PHE A 156 -18.55 6.77 -8.49
CA PHE A 156 -18.03 7.38 -7.26
C PHE A 156 -18.69 6.80 -6.01
N TYR A 157 -20.03 6.79 -5.97
CA TYR A 157 -20.75 6.29 -4.79
C TYR A 157 -20.54 4.80 -4.59
N ILE A 158 -20.51 4.02 -5.67
CA ILE A 158 -20.26 2.57 -5.60
C ILE A 158 -18.87 2.29 -5.03
N SER A 159 -17.83 2.95 -5.54
CA SER A 159 -16.46 2.80 -5.03
C SER A 159 -16.35 3.22 -3.56
N ALA A 160 -16.97 4.36 -3.18
CA ALA A 160 -16.95 4.83 -1.79
C ALA A 160 -17.67 3.86 -0.84
N ILE A 161 -18.86 3.38 -1.22
CA ILE A 161 -19.64 2.42 -0.41
C ILE A 161 -18.87 1.12 -0.25
N ILE A 162 -18.29 0.58 -1.33
CA ILE A 162 -17.52 -0.67 -1.27
C ILE A 162 -16.27 -0.50 -0.38
N LEU A 163 -15.52 0.59 -0.52
CA LEU A 163 -14.35 0.87 0.32
C LEU A 163 -14.74 0.93 1.82
N ILE A 164 -15.80 1.68 2.16
CA ILE A 164 -16.29 1.79 3.54
C ILE A 164 -16.76 0.43 4.06
N LEU A 165 -17.49 -0.34 3.24
CA LEU A 165 -17.97 -1.66 3.62
C LEU A 165 -16.82 -2.63 3.91
N ILE A 166 -15.78 -2.64 3.07
CA ILE A 166 -14.58 -3.46 3.28
C ILE A 166 -13.92 -3.08 4.61
N TYR A 167 -13.81 -1.79 4.92
CA TYR A 167 -13.21 -1.34 6.18
C TYR A 167 -14.02 -1.75 7.39
N ILE A 168 -15.34 -1.65 7.32
CA ILE A 168 -16.22 -2.16 8.38
C ILE A 168 -16.02 -3.68 8.55
N LEU A 169 -16.01 -4.44 7.46
CA LEU A 169 -15.83 -5.90 7.51
C LEU A 169 -14.48 -6.30 8.11
N ILE A 170 -13.41 -5.57 7.80
CA ILE A 170 -12.05 -5.81 8.33
C ILE A 170 -11.94 -5.37 9.79
N SER A 171 -12.31 -4.13 10.11
CA SER A 171 -12.16 -3.54 11.45
C SER A 171 -12.95 -4.30 12.51
N PHE A 172 -14.16 -4.74 12.18
CA PHE A 172 -14.99 -5.51 13.11
C PHE A 172 -14.73 -7.02 13.04
N GLU A 173 -13.71 -7.46 12.28
CA GLU A 173 -13.35 -8.86 12.05
C GLU A 173 -14.55 -9.74 11.66
N ILE A 174 -15.57 -9.16 11.00
CA ILE A 174 -16.77 -9.88 10.53
C ILE A 174 -16.37 -10.89 9.46
N LEU A 175 -15.34 -10.55 8.68
CA LEU A 175 -14.80 -11.38 7.60
C LEU A 175 -13.27 -11.35 7.65
N HIS A 176 -12.62 -12.46 7.28
CA HIS A 176 -11.17 -12.49 7.14
C HIS A 176 -10.70 -11.41 6.14
N ARG A 177 -9.69 -10.63 6.51
CA ARG A 177 -9.22 -9.46 5.74
C ARG A 177 -9.02 -9.73 4.25
N THR A 178 -8.39 -10.86 3.93
CA THR A 178 -8.14 -11.30 2.55
C THR A 178 -9.43 -11.51 1.77
N LEU A 179 -10.44 -12.12 2.39
CA LEU A 179 -11.72 -12.40 1.74
C LEU A 179 -12.53 -11.11 1.57
N ALA A 180 -12.47 -10.18 2.53
CA ALA A 180 -13.08 -8.86 2.39
C ALA A 180 -12.50 -8.07 1.22
N ALA A 181 -11.17 -8.00 1.11
CA ALA A 181 -10.50 -7.32 0.00
C ALA A 181 -10.79 -8.01 -1.35
N LEU A 182 -10.72 -9.35 -1.40
CA LEU A 182 -11.03 -10.13 -2.60
C LEU A 182 -12.47 -9.91 -3.08
N LEU A 183 -13.44 -9.94 -2.15
CA LEU A 183 -14.84 -9.65 -2.46
C LEU A 183 -14.99 -8.21 -2.98
N GLY A 184 -14.34 -7.26 -2.32
CA GLY A 184 -14.31 -5.86 -2.74
C GLY A 184 -13.84 -5.66 -4.17
N ALA A 185 -12.63 -6.13 -4.47
CA ALA A 185 -12.02 -6.01 -5.79
C ALA A 185 -12.84 -6.73 -6.87
N SER A 186 -13.31 -7.94 -6.58
CA SER A 186 -14.11 -8.72 -7.54
C SER A 186 -15.47 -8.08 -7.81
N VAL A 187 -16.15 -7.52 -6.80
CA VAL A 187 -17.42 -6.80 -6.98
C VAL A 187 -17.20 -5.50 -7.77
N LEU A 188 -16.13 -4.75 -7.50
CA LEU A 188 -15.81 -3.53 -8.26
C LEU A 188 -15.58 -3.84 -9.74
N LEU A 189 -14.75 -4.84 -10.04
CA LEU A 189 -14.49 -5.27 -11.41
C LEU A 189 -15.74 -5.82 -12.08
N PHE A 190 -16.53 -6.64 -11.37
CA PHE A 190 -17.80 -7.15 -11.88
C PHE A 190 -18.75 -6.01 -12.24
N ILE A 191 -18.89 -4.99 -11.37
CA ILE A 191 -19.75 -3.84 -11.65
C ILE A 191 -19.23 -3.05 -12.85
N SER A 192 -17.92 -2.78 -12.88
CA SER A 192 -17.28 -2.03 -13.95
C SER A 192 -17.49 -2.67 -15.33
N TYR A 193 -17.33 -3.99 -15.45
CA TYR A 193 -17.46 -4.68 -16.74
C TYR A 193 -18.88 -5.07 -17.10
N VAL A 194 -19.72 -5.47 -16.13
CA VAL A 194 -21.08 -5.93 -16.43
C VAL A 194 -22.03 -4.75 -16.51
N PHE A 195 -22.11 -3.92 -15.46
CA PHE A 195 -23.02 -2.77 -15.46
C PHE A 195 -22.45 -1.60 -16.24
N GLY A 196 -21.12 -1.39 -16.21
CA GLY A 196 -20.46 -0.36 -17.01
C GLY A 196 -20.60 -0.56 -18.52
N HIS A 197 -20.79 -1.80 -18.99
CA HIS A 197 -21.08 -2.09 -20.40
C HIS A 197 -22.47 -1.59 -20.82
N PHE A 198 -23.48 -1.71 -19.95
CA PHE A 198 -24.84 -1.23 -20.24
C PHE A 198 -25.00 0.27 -20.00
N ASN A 199 -24.31 0.80 -19.00
CA ASN A 199 -24.32 2.21 -18.67
C ASN A 199 -22.94 2.65 -18.19
N THR A 200 -22.31 3.51 -18.97
CA THR A 200 -20.96 4.03 -18.73
C THR A 200 -20.81 4.71 -17.37
N ASP A 201 -21.89 5.25 -16.76
CA ASP A 201 -21.87 5.83 -15.40
C ASP A 201 -21.46 4.84 -14.30
N PHE A 202 -21.61 3.53 -14.55
CA PHE A 202 -21.22 2.45 -13.64
C PHE A 202 -19.81 1.93 -13.90
N TYR A 203 -19.13 2.39 -14.95
CA TYR A 203 -17.76 2.01 -15.22
C TYR A 203 -16.82 2.68 -14.23
N ILE A 204 -16.02 1.89 -13.52
CA ILE A 204 -15.16 2.34 -12.42
C ILE A 204 -13.70 2.32 -12.85
N LEU A 205 -13.21 1.15 -13.28
CA LEU A 205 -11.82 0.93 -13.67
C LEU A 205 -11.70 -0.31 -14.60
N SER A 206 -10.71 -0.30 -15.50
CA SER A 206 -10.37 -1.44 -16.37
C SER A 206 -9.55 -2.50 -15.61
N PHE A 207 -9.50 -3.73 -16.10
CA PHE A 207 -8.67 -4.79 -15.54
C PHE A 207 -7.18 -4.44 -15.61
N GLU A 208 -6.76 -3.79 -16.70
CA GLU A 208 -5.42 -3.31 -16.97
C GLU A 208 -5.02 -2.24 -15.96
N ASN A 209 -5.91 -1.28 -15.69
CA ASN A 209 -5.72 -0.28 -14.65
C ASN A 209 -5.68 -0.91 -13.26
N ALA A 210 -6.57 -1.87 -12.96
CA ALA A 210 -6.54 -2.62 -11.71
C ALA A 210 -5.17 -3.23 -11.46
N LYS A 211 -4.60 -3.88 -12.48
CA LYS A 211 -3.26 -4.47 -12.43
C LYS A 211 -2.18 -3.41 -12.20
N ASN A 212 -2.28 -2.25 -12.85
CA ASN A 212 -1.29 -1.16 -12.71
C ASN A 212 -1.30 -0.54 -11.30
N TYR A 213 -2.43 -0.60 -10.58
CA TYR A 213 -2.50 -0.17 -9.18
C TYR A 213 -1.84 -1.14 -8.21
N ILE A 214 -1.61 -2.40 -8.60
CA ILE A 214 -0.92 -3.38 -7.75
C ILE A 214 0.57 -3.03 -7.68
N ASP A 215 1.03 -2.70 -6.48
CA ASP A 215 2.46 -2.50 -6.24
C ASP A 215 3.20 -3.83 -6.05
N PHE A 216 3.72 -4.37 -7.16
CA PHE A 216 4.51 -5.60 -7.15
C PHE A 216 5.82 -5.49 -6.36
N ASN A 217 6.36 -4.29 -6.14
CA ASN A 217 7.51 -4.11 -5.28
C ASN A 217 7.20 -4.57 -3.85
N VAL A 218 6.07 -4.09 -3.32
CA VAL A 218 5.58 -4.46 -1.99
C VAL A 218 5.36 -5.97 -1.91
N ILE A 219 4.70 -6.56 -2.91
CA ILE A 219 4.41 -8.00 -2.95
C ILE A 219 5.71 -8.84 -2.94
N TYR A 220 6.66 -8.53 -3.82
CA TYR A 220 7.90 -9.28 -3.94
C TYR A 220 8.86 -9.03 -2.76
N LEU A 221 8.87 -7.82 -2.20
CA LEU A 221 9.63 -7.51 -1.00
C LEU A 221 9.14 -8.34 0.19
N LEU A 222 7.83 -8.35 0.44
CA LEU A 222 7.22 -9.16 1.49
C LEU A 222 7.50 -10.66 1.27
N MET A 223 7.31 -11.16 0.05
CA MET A 223 7.59 -12.55 -0.29
C MET A 223 9.05 -12.94 0.00
N GLY A 224 10.00 -12.11 -0.44
CA GLY A 224 11.43 -12.35 -0.20
C GLY A 224 11.76 -12.37 1.28
N MET A 225 11.24 -11.42 2.05
CA MET A 225 11.49 -11.35 3.50
C MET A 225 10.84 -12.53 4.24
N MET A 226 9.60 -12.92 3.91
CA MET A 226 8.94 -14.10 4.48
C MET A 226 9.75 -15.38 4.26
N LEU A 227 10.32 -15.57 3.06
CA LEU A 227 11.18 -16.72 2.76
C LEU A 227 12.49 -16.68 3.55
N ILE A 228 13.16 -15.52 3.63
CA ILE A 228 14.39 -15.37 4.42
C ILE A 228 14.12 -15.75 5.88
N VAL A 229 13.05 -15.21 6.46
CA VAL A 229 12.69 -15.51 7.84
C VAL A 229 12.28 -16.97 8.03
N GLY A 230 11.53 -17.54 7.08
CA GLY A 230 11.15 -18.95 7.10
C GLY A 230 12.36 -19.88 7.19
N VAL A 231 13.43 -19.61 6.42
CA VAL A 231 14.70 -20.36 6.53
C VAL A 231 15.37 -20.09 7.88
N MET A 232 15.47 -18.84 8.30
CA MET A 232 16.11 -18.48 9.58
C MET A 232 15.42 -19.12 10.78
N LYS A 233 14.08 -19.23 10.76
CA LYS A 233 13.28 -19.83 11.83
C LYS A 233 13.67 -21.29 12.11
N ARG A 234 14.07 -22.02 11.07
CA ARG A 234 14.53 -23.42 11.19
C ARG A 234 15.84 -23.56 11.96
N THR A 235 16.65 -22.51 12.03
CA THR A 235 17.95 -22.51 12.74
C THR A 235 17.83 -22.46 14.26
N GLY A 236 16.65 -22.16 14.80
CA GLY A 236 16.42 -21.98 16.23
C GLY A 236 16.92 -20.64 16.79
N ILE A 237 17.33 -19.69 15.93
CA ILE A 237 17.90 -18.41 16.35
C ILE A 237 16.96 -17.60 17.26
N PHE A 238 15.66 -17.60 16.98
CA PHE A 238 14.68 -16.83 17.75
C PHE A 238 14.47 -17.39 19.15
N GLN A 239 14.36 -18.72 19.27
CA GLN A 239 14.28 -19.41 20.55
C GLN A 239 15.58 -19.17 21.35
N TRP A 240 16.73 -19.29 20.70
CA TRP A 240 18.03 -19.01 21.32
C TRP A 240 18.16 -17.56 21.81
N MET A 241 17.69 -16.57 21.04
CA MET A 241 17.66 -15.17 21.47
C MET A 241 16.81 -14.96 22.71
N ALA A 242 15.65 -15.63 22.81
CA ALA A 242 14.80 -15.56 23.99
C ALA A 242 15.47 -16.22 25.21
N PHE A 243 16.13 -17.37 25.04
CA PHE A 243 16.94 -17.98 26.10
C PHE A 243 18.06 -17.04 26.57
N LYS A 244 18.80 -16.43 25.63
CA LYS A 244 19.86 -15.47 25.95
C LYS A 244 19.33 -14.23 26.67
N SER A 245 18.16 -13.76 26.29
CA SER A 245 17.47 -12.66 26.97
C SER A 245 17.17 -13.01 28.43
N TYR A 246 16.71 -14.24 28.67
CA TYR A 246 16.47 -14.74 30.02
C TYR A 246 17.75 -14.92 30.85
N GLN A 247 18.79 -15.50 30.25
CA GLN A 247 20.10 -15.64 30.90
C GLN A 247 20.69 -14.27 31.29
N ALA A 248 20.57 -13.27 30.42
CA ALA A 248 21.04 -11.90 30.67
C ALA A 248 20.23 -11.18 31.77
N ALA A 249 18.94 -11.51 31.93
CA ALA A 249 18.09 -10.92 32.96
C ALA A 249 18.44 -11.38 34.39
N LYS A 250 19.17 -12.50 34.55
CA LYS A 250 19.63 -13.05 35.84
C LYS A 250 18.52 -13.14 36.91
N GLY A 251 17.32 -13.54 36.49
CA GLY A 251 16.16 -13.72 37.38
C GLY A 251 15.38 -12.45 37.70
N ASP A 252 15.72 -11.29 37.15
CA ASP A 252 14.94 -10.05 37.32
C ASP A 252 13.93 -9.92 36.16
N ILE A 253 12.63 -10.01 36.47
CA ILE A 253 11.54 -9.94 35.47
C ILE A 253 11.46 -8.58 34.79
N TRP A 254 11.77 -7.48 35.50
CA TRP A 254 11.78 -6.17 34.88
C TRP A 254 12.91 -6.07 33.86
N LYS A 255 14.12 -6.54 34.20
CA LYS A 255 15.24 -6.60 33.25
C LYS A 255 14.92 -7.49 32.06
N LEU A 256 14.27 -8.64 32.31
CA LEU A 256 13.80 -9.53 31.25
C LEU A 256 12.85 -8.80 30.29
N ALA A 257 11.82 -8.13 30.82
CA ALA A 257 10.87 -7.39 30.01
C ALA A 257 11.56 -6.32 29.16
N VAL A 258 12.54 -5.59 29.73
CA VAL A 258 13.33 -4.59 28.99
C VAL A 258 14.17 -5.22 27.89
N ILE A 259 14.88 -6.31 28.18
CA ILE A 259 15.71 -6.99 27.17
C ILE A 259 14.83 -7.54 26.05
N LEU A 260 13.70 -8.18 26.38
CA LEU A 260 12.77 -8.69 25.38
C LEU A 260 12.15 -7.56 24.55
N MET A 261 11.80 -6.41 25.13
CA MET A 261 11.35 -5.24 24.34
C MET A 261 12.43 -4.77 23.36
N ILE A 262 13.69 -4.65 23.79
CA ILE A 262 14.78 -4.19 22.93
C ILE A 262 15.05 -5.21 21.81
N VAL A 263 15.11 -6.50 22.14
CA VAL A 263 15.28 -7.57 21.14
C VAL A 263 14.11 -7.58 20.17
N THR A 264 12.88 -7.45 20.65
CA THR A 264 11.68 -7.43 19.81
C THR A 264 11.70 -6.24 18.85
N ALA A 265 11.99 -5.03 19.35
CA ALA A 265 12.09 -3.84 18.52
C ALA A 265 13.21 -3.95 17.48
N PHE A 266 14.37 -4.50 17.87
CA PHE A 266 15.48 -4.71 16.96
C PHE A 266 15.15 -5.75 15.87
N VAL A 267 14.59 -6.91 16.25
CA VAL A 267 14.18 -7.94 15.29
C VAL A 267 13.10 -7.39 14.36
N SER A 268 12.10 -6.70 14.90
CA SER A 268 11.03 -6.09 14.12
C SER A 268 11.50 -4.93 13.24
N ALA A 269 12.69 -4.36 13.47
CA ALA A 269 13.26 -3.36 12.56
C ALA A 269 13.83 -4.00 11.28
N PHE A 270 14.02 -5.32 11.23
CA PHE A 270 14.54 -6.03 10.04
C PHE A 270 13.58 -7.10 9.53
N LEU A 271 12.61 -7.48 10.34
CA LEU A 271 11.56 -8.44 10.04
C LEU A 271 10.21 -7.75 10.23
N ASP A 272 9.18 -8.20 9.52
CA ASP A 272 7.86 -7.67 9.79
C ASP A 272 7.40 -7.99 11.23
N ASN A 273 6.62 -7.08 11.79
CA ASN A 273 6.06 -7.15 13.15
C ASN A 273 5.23 -8.42 13.40
N VAL A 274 4.44 -8.88 12.42
CA VAL A 274 3.64 -10.11 12.55
C VAL A 274 4.53 -11.32 12.73
N THR A 275 5.51 -11.49 11.86
CA THR A 275 6.46 -12.60 11.93
C THR A 275 7.27 -12.57 13.23
N THR A 276 7.70 -11.39 13.66
CA THR A 276 8.39 -11.20 14.93
C THR A 276 7.54 -11.70 16.11
N MET A 277 6.26 -11.36 16.14
CA MET A 277 5.35 -11.79 17.20
C MET A 277 4.93 -13.26 17.09
N LEU A 278 4.78 -13.83 15.88
CA LEU A 278 4.57 -15.28 15.69
C LEU A 278 5.69 -16.11 16.33
N LEU A 279 6.91 -15.56 16.34
CA LEU A 279 8.10 -16.21 16.87
C LEU A 279 8.25 -16.03 18.37
N LEU A 280 8.10 -14.79 18.85
CA LEU A 280 8.38 -14.45 20.24
C LEU A 280 7.19 -14.71 21.18
N THR A 281 5.96 -14.73 20.68
CA THR A 281 4.76 -14.93 21.53
C THR A 281 4.75 -16.29 22.22
N PRO A 282 4.91 -17.44 21.52
CA PRO A 282 4.87 -18.76 22.17
C PRO A 282 5.94 -18.88 23.26
N VAL A 283 7.15 -18.43 22.94
CA VAL A 283 8.29 -18.45 23.85
C VAL A 283 8.04 -17.56 25.08
N THR A 284 7.47 -16.38 24.87
CA THR A 284 7.18 -15.44 25.97
C THR A 284 6.06 -15.97 26.88
N ILE A 285 5.06 -16.67 26.32
CA ILE A 285 4.02 -17.35 27.11
C ILE A 285 4.66 -18.41 28.01
N GLU A 286 5.53 -19.26 27.47
CA GLU A 286 6.21 -20.30 28.25
C GLU A 286 7.06 -19.71 29.39
N ILE A 287 7.82 -18.65 29.10
CA ILE A 287 8.60 -17.93 30.11
C ILE A 287 7.69 -17.34 31.20
N ALA A 288 6.59 -16.68 30.82
CA ALA A 288 5.67 -16.08 31.78
C ALA A 288 5.01 -17.12 32.69
N LEU A 289 4.60 -18.27 32.14
CA LEU A 289 3.99 -19.35 32.90
C LEU A 289 4.95 -19.94 33.93
N ILE A 290 6.22 -20.12 33.57
CA ILE A 290 7.22 -20.66 34.50
C ILE A 290 7.57 -19.63 35.58
N LEU A 291 7.62 -18.33 35.23
CA LEU A 291 7.76 -17.24 36.18
C LEU A 291 6.50 -16.99 37.02
N ARG A 292 5.41 -17.74 36.78
CA ARG A 292 4.10 -17.64 37.45
C ARG A 292 3.51 -16.22 37.39
N ILE A 293 3.69 -15.56 36.26
CA ILE A 293 3.09 -14.26 35.95
C ILE A 293 2.12 -14.40 34.78
N SER A 294 1.21 -13.44 34.64
CA SER A 294 0.33 -13.39 33.48
C SER A 294 1.14 -13.19 32.20
N PRO A 295 0.96 -14.01 31.13
CA PRO A 295 1.66 -13.83 29.86
C PRO A 295 1.52 -12.43 29.28
N TRP A 296 0.34 -11.81 29.40
CA TRP A 296 0.08 -10.44 28.94
C TRP A 296 0.93 -9.38 29.61
N SER A 297 1.46 -9.64 30.80
CA SER A 297 2.41 -8.71 31.41
C SER A 297 3.68 -8.58 30.59
N LEU A 298 4.14 -9.65 29.92
CA LEU A 298 5.29 -9.61 29.01
C LEU A 298 4.87 -9.36 27.56
N LEU A 299 3.78 -9.98 27.08
CA LEU A 299 3.35 -9.84 25.68
C LEU A 299 2.92 -8.41 25.31
N MET A 300 2.27 -7.69 26.23
CA MET A 300 1.84 -6.31 25.99
C MET A 300 3.01 -5.36 25.71
N PRO A 301 4.07 -5.29 26.55
CA PRO A 301 5.29 -4.56 26.21
C PRO A 301 5.92 -4.98 24.89
N LEU A 302 5.93 -6.28 24.58
CA LEU A 302 6.60 -6.83 23.39
C LEU A 302 5.88 -6.42 22.11
N VAL A 303 4.55 -6.56 22.06
CA VAL A 303 3.80 -6.20 20.85
C VAL A 303 3.89 -4.70 20.56
N LEU A 304 3.81 -3.85 21.61
CA LEU A 304 4.00 -2.42 21.47
C LEU A 304 5.43 -2.07 21.00
N ALA A 305 6.44 -2.77 21.52
CA ALA A 305 7.83 -2.63 21.09
C ALA A 305 8.05 -3.11 19.65
N SER A 306 7.35 -4.14 19.20
CA SER A 306 7.43 -4.62 17.80
C SER A 306 6.94 -3.55 16.84
N ASN A 307 5.76 -2.97 17.08
CA ASN A 307 5.22 -1.92 16.23
C ASN A 307 6.09 -0.65 16.28
N ILE A 308 6.57 -0.23 17.46
CA ILE A 308 7.43 0.96 17.57
C ILE A 308 8.78 0.72 16.88
N GLY A 309 9.40 -0.44 17.09
CA GLY A 309 10.68 -0.80 16.48
C GLY A 309 10.60 -0.97 14.97
N GLY A 310 9.52 -1.58 14.47
CA GLY A 310 9.27 -1.78 13.04
C GLY A 310 9.14 -0.47 12.27
N THR A 311 8.67 0.60 12.91
CA THR A 311 8.63 1.94 12.31
C THR A 311 10.00 2.48 11.90
N ALA A 312 11.11 2.00 12.48
CA ALA A 312 12.44 2.57 12.28
C ALA A 312 12.99 2.39 10.85
N THR A 313 12.55 1.36 10.13
CA THR A 313 13.12 1.01 8.82
C THR A 313 12.02 0.80 7.77
N LEU A 314 12.44 0.78 6.50
CA LEU A 314 11.56 0.53 5.37
C LEU A 314 10.83 -0.83 5.47
N ILE A 315 11.43 -1.84 6.09
CA ILE A 315 10.97 -3.24 6.00
C ILE A 315 10.22 -3.70 7.26
N GLY A 316 10.42 -3.03 8.39
CA GLY A 316 9.93 -3.50 9.68
C GLY A 316 8.41 -3.55 9.84
N ASP A 317 7.66 -2.79 9.04
CA ASP A 317 6.19 -2.77 9.04
C ASP A 317 5.68 -2.59 7.60
N PRO A 318 4.62 -3.30 7.15
CA PRO A 318 4.13 -3.12 5.78
C PRO A 318 3.69 -1.69 5.40
N PRO A 319 3.13 -0.84 6.30
CA PRO A 319 2.93 0.58 6.01
C PRO A 319 4.19 1.28 5.50
N ASN A 320 5.36 1.02 6.09
CA ASN A 320 6.62 1.63 5.68
C ASN A 320 7.05 1.14 4.29
N ILE A 321 6.90 -0.16 4.02
CA ILE A 321 7.16 -0.75 2.70
C ILE A 321 6.33 -0.04 1.63
N MET A 322 5.03 0.14 1.90
CA MET A 322 4.10 0.78 0.97
C MET A 322 4.44 2.26 0.76
N ILE A 323 4.71 3.00 1.84
CA ILE A 323 5.13 4.41 1.75
C ILE A 323 6.42 4.53 0.94
N GLY A 324 7.41 3.68 1.21
CA GLY A 324 8.70 3.77 0.54
C GLY A 324 8.63 3.41 -0.94
N SER A 325 7.86 2.38 -1.30
CA SER A 325 7.65 2.03 -2.71
C SER A 325 6.88 3.10 -3.48
N PHE A 326 5.82 3.65 -2.87
CA PHE A 326 4.99 4.68 -3.50
C PHE A 326 5.74 6.02 -3.65
N ALA A 327 6.43 6.45 -2.59
CA ALA A 327 7.18 7.72 -2.56
C ALA A 327 8.61 7.61 -3.12
N LYS A 328 9.03 6.41 -3.55
CA LYS A 328 10.41 6.12 -4.01
C LYS A 328 11.49 6.48 -2.98
N LEU A 329 11.20 6.22 -1.71
CA LEU A 329 12.11 6.44 -0.60
C LEU A 329 13.03 5.25 -0.39
N THR A 330 14.27 5.54 -0.04
CA THR A 330 15.28 4.52 0.21
C THR A 330 15.21 3.99 1.65
N PHE A 331 15.70 2.77 1.87
CA PHE A 331 15.91 2.23 3.22
C PHE A 331 16.65 3.21 4.14
N MET A 332 17.69 3.89 3.64
CA MET A 332 18.46 4.84 4.44
C MET A 332 17.66 6.11 4.78
N ASP A 333 16.75 6.55 3.92
CA ASP A 333 15.85 7.68 4.22
C ASP A 333 15.00 7.38 5.46
N PHE A 334 14.44 6.17 5.54
CA PHE A 334 13.70 5.71 6.73
C PHE A 334 14.59 5.66 7.97
N VAL A 335 15.78 5.06 7.86
CA VAL A 335 16.69 4.93 9.01
C VAL A 335 17.05 6.31 9.56
N ILE A 336 17.41 7.26 8.69
CA ILE A 336 17.83 8.60 9.10
C ILE A 336 16.65 9.39 9.68
N ALA A 337 15.48 9.34 9.04
CA ALA A 337 14.33 10.14 9.46
C ALA A 337 13.62 9.59 10.71
N LEU A 338 13.46 8.26 10.81
CA LEU A 338 12.56 7.63 11.79
C LEU A 338 13.29 6.96 12.96
N THR A 339 14.50 6.43 12.78
CA THR A 339 15.21 5.72 13.87
C THR A 339 15.41 6.59 15.11
N PRO A 340 15.82 7.87 15.01
CA PRO A 340 16.04 8.69 16.20
C PRO A 340 14.76 8.89 17.04
N VAL A 341 13.62 9.17 16.40
CA VAL A 341 12.34 9.30 17.10
C VAL A 341 11.86 7.97 17.66
N VAL A 342 12.06 6.86 16.94
CA VAL A 342 11.76 5.51 17.42
C VAL A 342 12.55 5.19 18.69
N ILE A 343 13.83 5.55 18.77
CA ILE A 343 14.63 5.36 20.00
C ILE A 343 14.02 6.13 21.17
N ILE A 344 13.60 7.38 20.96
CA ILE A 344 12.96 8.19 22.01
C ILE A 344 11.62 7.57 22.44
N CYS A 345 10.81 7.11 21.48
CA CYS A 345 9.55 6.41 21.73
C CYS A 345 9.77 5.08 22.47
N MET A 346 10.82 4.33 22.16
CA MET A 346 11.21 3.11 22.88
C MET A 346 11.59 3.39 24.34
N VAL A 347 12.34 4.47 24.59
CA VAL A 347 12.64 4.90 25.97
C VAL A 347 11.35 5.28 26.71
N ALA A 348 10.44 6.01 26.06
CA ALA A 348 9.14 6.35 26.64
C ALA A 348 8.32 5.09 26.95
N LEU A 349 8.25 4.12 26.02
CA LEU A 349 7.61 2.83 26.23
C LEU A 349 8.18 2.12 27.46
N ILE A 350 9.50 1.99 27.56
CA ILE A 350 10.18 1.36 28.71
C ILE A 350 9.77 2.06 30.02
N ILE A 351 9.77 3.39 30.04
CA ILE A 351 9.37 4.15 31.24
C ILE A 351 7.91 3.87 31.60
N MET A 352 7.00 3.90 30.62
CA MET A 352 5.58 3.63 30.83
C MET A 352 5.33 2.20 31.34
N MET A 353 6.01 1.21 30.76
CA MET A 353 5.92 -0.19 31.20
C MET A 353 6.49 -0.39 32.60
N LYS A 354 7.51 0.39 33.00
CA LYS A 354 8.03 0.38 34.37
C LYS A 354 6.98 0.81 35.37
N PHE A 355 6.24 1.88 35.06
CA PHE A 355 5.17 2.36 35.94
C PHE A 355 3.97 1.42 35.96
N LYS A 356 3.60 0.83 34.81
CA LYS A 356 2.46 -0.08 34.69
C LYS A 356 2.72 -1.44 35.36
N TYR A 357 3.82 -2.10 35.02
CA TYR A 357 4.10 -3.48 35.41
C TYR A 357 5.24 -3.63 36.43
N GLY A 358 6.06 -2.61 36.69
CA GLY A 358 7.22 -2.73 37.57
C GLY A 358 6.87 -3.14 39.02
N LYS A 359 5.75 -2.65 39.57
CA LYS A 359 5.25 -3.12 40.88
C LYS A 359 4.73 -4.56 40.83
N TYR A 360 4.13 -4.96 39.71
CA TYR A 360 3.62 -6.31 39.50
C TYR A 360 4.77 -7.32 39.42
N TYR A 361 5.83 -7.00 38.66
CA TYR A 361 7.03 -7.83 38.54
C TYR A 361 7.76 -8.04 39.87
N LYS A 362 7.84 -6.99 40.72
CA LYS A 362 8.45 -7.12 42.05
C LYS A 362 7.69 -8.02 43.01
N LYS A 363 6.37 -8.21 42.79
CA LYS A 363 5.53 -9.09 43.61
C LYS A 363 5.60 -10.56 43.17
N ALA A 364 6.21 -10.84 42.03
CA ALA A 364 6.41 -12.21 41.60
C ALA A 364 7.42 -12.89 42.54
N ASN A 365 6.95 -13.89 43.29
CA ASN A 365 7.78 -14.68 44.18
C ASN A 365 8.63 -15.65 43.36
N LEU A 366 9.76 -15.17 42.85
CA LEU A 366 10.75 -16.01 42.19
C LEU A 366 11.64 -16.67 43.24
N THR A 367 11.53 -17.99 43.38
CA THR A 367 12.53 -18.76 44.12
C THR A 367 13.77 -18.97 43.24
N PRO A 368 14.99 -19.00 43.81
CA PRO A 368 16.21 -19.34 43.08
C PRO A 368 16.06 -20.67 42.31
N GLU A 369 15.36 -21.63 42.89
CA GLU A 369 15.04 -22.92 42.28
C GLU A 369 14.17 -22.80 41.00
N ASN A 370 13.19 -21.90 40.95
CA ASN A 370 12.37 -21.70 39.75
C ASN A 370 13.18 -21.08 38.61
N ILE A 371 14.08 -20.15 38.95
CA ILE A 371 14.97 -19.51 37.98
C ILE A 371 15.95 -20.53 37.39
N GLU A 372 16.55 -21.35 38.25
CA GLU A 372 17.50 -22.38 37.83
C GLU A 372 16.82 -23.47 36.97
N LYS A 373 15.66 -23.98 37.40
CA LYS A 373 14.87 -24.94 36.61
C LYS A 373 14.47 -24.37 35.25
N LEU A 374 14.08 -23.10 35.18
CA LEU A 374 13.75 -22.43 33.93
C LEU A 374 14.99 -22.29 33.04
N LEU A 375 16.13 -21.85 33.59
CA LEU A 375 17.39 -21.77 32.85
C LEU A 375 17.77 -23.11 32.23
N ILE A 376 17.76 -24.20 33.02
CA ILE A 376 18.10 -25.55 32.54
C ILE A 376 17.15 -26.00 31.43
N ARG A 377 15.85 -25.73 31.59
CA ARG A 377 14.84 -26.11 30.60
C ARG A 377 15.01 -25.34 29.29
N LEU A 378 15.08 -24.01 29.37
CA LEU A 378 15.29 -23.15 28.20
C LEU A 378 16.62 -23.46 27.51
N GLU A 379 17.68 -23.69 28.29
CA GLU A 379 18.96 -24.09 27.73
C GLU A 379 18.83 -25.40 26.94
N LYS A 380 18.04 -26.36 27.40
CA LYS A 380 17.83 -27.64 26.71
C LYS A 380 16.95 -27.50 25.45
N GLU A 381 15.84 -26.77 25.54
CA GLU A 381 14.81 -26.70 24.50
C GLU A 381 15.11 -25.61 23.44
N TYR A 382 15.76 -24.50 23.81
CA TYR A 382 15.97 -23.33 22.96
C TYR A 382 17.42 -23.18 22.52
N LYS A 383 17.92 -24.21 21.84
CA LYS A 383 19.25 -24.23 21.24
C LYS A 383 19.19 -23.87 19.76
N ILE A 384 20.32 -23.40 19.25
CA ILE A 384 20.54 -23.36 17.80
C ILE A 384 20.54 -24.81 17.32
N THR A 385 19.61 -25.13 16.42
CA THR A 385 19.43 -26.48 15.87
C THR A 385 20.42 -26.76 14.75
N ASN A 386 20.72 -25.74 13.93
CA ASN A 386 21.62 -25.86 12.79
C ASN A 386 22.56 -24.64 12.71
N HIS A 387 23.76 -24.77 13.27
CA HIS A 387 24.78 -23.72 13.27
C HIS A 387 25.31 -23.40 11.86
N ALA A 388 25.39 -24.41 10.98
CA ALA A 388 25.90 -24.21 9.63
C ALA A 388 24.90 -23.38 8.82
N LEU A 389 23.62 -23.75 8.82
CA LEU A 389 22.57 -22.97 8.17
C LEU A 389 22.49 -21.57 8.76
N LEU A 390 22.55 -21.41 10.09
CA LEU A 390 22.56 -20.11 10.75
C LEU A 390 23.68 -19.19 10.23
N ASN A 391 24.92 -19.68 10.17
CA ASN A 391 26.04 -18.86 9.72
C ASN A 391 25.85 -18.39 8.28
N HIS A 392 25.38 -19.27 7.40
CA HIS A 392 25.06 -18.89 6.01
C HIS A 392 23.89 -17.91 5.96
N SER A 393 22.82 -18.14 6.74
CA SER A 393 21.69 -17.21 6.85
C SER A 393 22.12 -15.83 7.29
N LEU A 394 23.02 -15.72 8.28
CA LEU A 394 23.53 -14.44 8.76
C LEU A 394 24.40 -13.74 7.71
N VAL A 395 25.23 -14.47 6.97
CA VAL A 395 26.02 -13.91 5.86
C VAL A 395 25.10 -13.37 4.76
N ILE A 396 24.09 -14.14 4.37
CA ILE A 396 23.11 -13.70 3.36
C ILE A 396 22.28 -12.51 3.88
N LEU A 397 21.89 -12.51 5.16
CA LEU A 397 21.17 -11.39 5.75
C LEU A 397 22.01 -10.10 5.74
N ILE A 398 23.30 -10.19 6.10
CA ILE A 398 24.23 -9.05 6.01
C ILE A 398 24.35 -8.58 4.56
N PHE A 399 24.48 -9.50 3.61
CA PHE A 399 24.50 -9.17 2.18
C PHE A 399 23.21 -8.45 1.73
N VAL A 400 22.04 -8.94 2.13
CA VAL A 400 20.74 -8.32 1.84
C VAL A 400 20.64 -6.93 2.47
N VAL A 401 21.08 -6.75 3.72
CA VAL A 401 21.12 -5.43 4.38
C VAL A 401 22.04 -4.48 3.62
N ILE A 402 23.20 -4.93 3.14
CA ILE A 402 24.09 -4.12 2.30
C ILE A 402 23.38 -3.72 1.01
N LEU A 403 22.67 -4.64 0.34
CA LEU A 403 21.87 -4.32 -0.83
C LEU A 403 20.76 -3.32 -0.52
N PHE A 404 20.07 -3.43 0.62
CA PHE A 404 19.09 -2.43 1.05
C PHE A 404 19.71 -1.08 1.34
N ILE A 405 20.97 -1.00 1.77
CA ILE A 405 21.66 0.29 1.94
C ILE A 405 22.01 0.88 0.56
N LEU A 406 22.42 0.04 -0.40
CA LEU A 406 22.93 0.47 -1.71
C LEU A 406 21.85 0.55 -2.82
N HIS A 407 20.63 0.08 -2.60
CA HIS A 407 19.61 0.02 -3.65
C HIS A 407 19.31 1.39 -4.28
N GLY A 408 19.28 2.45 -3.48
CA GLY A 408 19.10 3.83 -3.97
C GLY A 408 20.23 4.27 -4.89
N THR A 409 21.48 3.89 -4.58
CA THR A 409 22.65 4.19 -5.44
C THR A 409 22.63 3.44 -6.76
N PHE A 410 22.02 2.25 -6.79
CA PHE A 410 21.90 1.44 -8.01
C PHE A 410 20.62 1.70 -8.77
N HIS A 411 19.76 2.61 -8.30
CA HIS A 411 18.39 2.82 -8.81
C HIS A 411 17.63 1.50 -8.92
N MET A 412 17.86 0.63 -7.92
CA MET A 412 17.30 -0.69 -7.82
C MET A 412 16.15 -0.67 -6.83
N GLU A 413 15.11 -1.41 -7.15
CA GLU A 413 13.96 -1.61 -6.30
C GLU A 413 14.30 -2.50 -5.08
N PRO A 414 13.84 -2.19 -3.84
CA PRO A 414 14.16 -2.98 -2.64
C PRO A 414 13.77 -4.45 -2.74
N SER A 415 12.66 -4.74 -3.43
CA SER A 415 12.19 -6.10 -3.69
C SER A 415 13.25 -6.99 -4.36
N ILE A 416 14.10 -6.43 -5.22
CA ILE A 416 15.17 -7.17 -5.90
C ILE A 416 16.21 -7.66 -4.89
N ALA A 417 16.58 -6.81 -3.92
CA ALA A 417 17.50 -7.18 -2.84
C ALA A 417 16.95 -8.33 -1.98
N ALA A 418 15.65 -8.28 -1.67
CA ALA A 418 14.99 -9.34 -0.90
C ALA A 418 14.90 -10.65 -1.70
N LEU A 419 14.52 -10.60 -2.98
CA LEU A 419 14.38 -11.77 -3.83
C LEU A 419 15.71 -12.48 -4.07
N ILE A 420 16.81 -11.74 -4.33
CA ILE A 420 18.13 -12.37 -4.50
C ILE A 420 18.60 -13.02 -3.19
N GLY A 421 18.38 -12.35 -2.06
CA GLY A 421 18.66 -12.90 -0.73
C GLY A 421 17.88 -14.17 -0.43
N ALA A 422 16.56 -14.13 -0.64
CA ALA A 422 15.67 -15.26 -0.47
C ALA A 422 16.08 -16.44 -1.36
N SER A 423 16.39 -16.18 -2.63
CA SER A 423 16.78 -17.21 -3.59
C SER A 423 18.10 -17.88 -3.19
N LEU A 424 19.12 -17.09 -2.85
CA LEU A 424 20.41 -17.62 -2.38
C LEU A 424 20.25 -18.43 -1.09
N LEU A 425 19.47 -17.94 -0.15
CA LEU A 425 19.26 -18.63 1.12
C LEU A 425 18.44 -19.92 0.96
N MET A 426 17.45 -19.91 0.07
CA MET A 426 16.68 -21.10 -0.31
C MET A 426 17.57 -22.16 -0.95
N ILE A 427 18.47 -21.79 -1.87
CA ILE A 427 19.44 -22.73 -2.46
C ILE A 427 20.28 -23.39 -1.36
N ILE A 428 20.78 -22.60 -0.41
CA ILE A 428 21.57 -23.11 0.71
C ILE A 428 20.74 -24.06 1.58
N ALA A 429 19.49 -23.71 1.90
CA ALA A 429 18.58 -24.56 2.67
C ALA A 429 18.28 -25.90 1.95
N VAL A 430 18.07 -25.87 0.64
CA VAL A 430 17.83 -27.06 -0.18
C VAL A 430 19.07 -27.95 -0.22
N VAL A 431 20.26 -27.37 -0.45
CA VAL A 431 21.50 -28.14 -0.60
C VAL A 431 21.98 -28.72 0.74
N MET A 432 21.91 -27.94 1.82
CA MET A 432 22.49 -28.32 3.11
C MET A 432 21.52 -29.11 3.99
N ASP A 433 20.24 -28.73 3.99
CA ASP A 433 19.23 -29.26 4.92
C ASP A 433 18.14 -30.05 4.19
N LYS A 434 18.31 -30.28 2.87
CA LYS A 434 17.41 -31.04 1.98
C LYS A 434 15.96 -30.57 2.08
N VAL A 435 15.80 -29.26 2.28
CA VAL A 435 14.50 -28.63 2.41
C VAL A 435 13.79 -28.69 1.07
N ASP A 436 12.52 -29.09 1.10
CA ASP A 436 11.67 -29.08 -0.09
C ASP A 436 11.24 -27.64 -0.42
N VAL A 437 11.50 -27.20 -1.65
CA VAL A 437 11.22 -25.83 -2.09
C VAL A 437 9.72 -25.53 -2.09
N ALA A 438 8.90 -26.46 -2.59
CA ALA A 438 7.46 -26.28 -2.65
C ALA A 438 6.89 -26.15 -1.23
N HIS A 439 7.33 -27.01 -0.31
CA HIS A 439 6.93 -26.95 1.08
C HIS A 439 7.27 -25.62 1.75
N MET A 440 8.44 -25.04 1.47
CA MET A 440 8.82 -23.71 2.00
C MET A 440 7.94 -22.61 1.45
N ILE A 441 7.72 -22.60 0.13
CA ILE A 441 6.88 -21.62 -0.54
C ILE A 441 5.43 -21.70 -0.04
N GLU A 442 4.92 -22.91 0.20
CA GLU A 442 3.55 -23.12 0.69
C GLU A 442 3.38 -22.74 2.17
N ARG A 443 4.39 -22.99 3.01
CA ARG A 443 4.27 -22.85 4.48
C ARG A 443 4.75 -21.52 5.01
N GLU A 444 5.82 -20.98 4.45
CA GLU A 444 6.47 -19.79 4.99
C GLU A 444 5.94 -18.50 4.34
N ILE A 445 5.45 -18.56 3.10
CA ILE A 445 4.80 -17.41 2.47
C ILE A 445 3.37 -17.29 2.98
N GLU A 446 3.05 -16.13 3.53
CA GLU A 446 1.68 -15.78 3.90
C GLU A 446 0.86 -15.38 2.67
N TRP A 447 0.48 -16.35 1.85
CA TRP A 447 -0.37 -16.14 0.67
C TRP A 447 -1.62 -15.30 0.96
N PRO A 448 -2.34 -15.47 2.08
CA PRO A 448 -3.48 -14.61 2.40
C PRO A 448 -3.10 -13.13 2.54
N THR A 449 -1.91 -12.85 3.07
CA THR A 449 -1.38 -11.49 3.21
C THR A 449 -1.06 -10.91 1.82
N LEU A 450 -0.34 -11.63 0.96
CA LEU A 450 -0.03 -11.16 -0.40
C LEU A 450 -1.28 -10.93 -1.26
N VAL A 451 -2.25 -11.84 -1.22
CA VAL A 451 -3.53 -11.69 -1.92
C VAL A 451 -4.31 -10.49 -1.37
N PHE A 452 -4.29 -10.29 -0.06
CA PHE A 452 -4.92 -9.14 0.57
C PHE A 452 -4.36 -7.82 0.01
N PHE A 453 -3.03 -7.66 -0.07
CA PHE A 453 -2.41 -6.45 -0.65
C PHE A 453 -2.80 -6.22 -2.10
N MET A 454 -2.73 -7.25 -2.95
CA MET A 454 -3.09 -7.12 -4.36
C MET A 454 -4.54 -6.66 -4.54
N MET A 455 -5.48 -7.26 -3.80
CA MET A 455 -6.90 -6.93 -3.91
C MET A 455 -7.21 -5.56 -3.28
N LEU A 456 -6.56 -5.22 -2.18
CA LEU A 456 -6.69 -3.91 -1.52
C LEU A 456 -6.20 -2.78 -2.44
N PHE A 457 -5.07 -2.97 -3.14
CA PHE A 457 -4.58 -1.98 -4.09
C PHE A 457 -5.56 -1.74 -5.24
N ILE A 458 -6.24 -2.78 -5.74
CA ILE A 458 -7.31 -2.62 -6.73
C ILE A 458 -8.46 -1.77 -6.16
N VAL A 459 -8.90 -2.06 -4.93
CA VAL A 459 -9.97 -1.31 -4.26
C VAL A 459 -9.59 0.16 -4.06
N VAL A 460 -8.35 0.44 -3.65
CA VAL A 460 -7.85 1.81 -3.52
C VAL A 460 -7.72 2.49 -4.89
N GLY A 461 -7.27 1.76 -5.92
CA GLY A 461 -7.22 2.25 -7.29
C GLY A 461 -8.58 2.68 -7.81
N ALA A 462 -9.65 1.92 -7.50
CA ALA A 462 -11.03 2.31 -7.80
C ALA A 462 -11.42 3.66 -7.17
N ALA A 463 -11.00 3.89 -5.92
CA ALA A 463 -11.24 5.15 -5.22
C ALA A 463 -10.46 6.33 -5.85
N VAL A 464 -9.26 6.08 -6.38
CA VAL A 464 -8.47 7.08 -7.13
C VAL A 464 -9.14 7.39 -8.48
N GLU A 465 -9.50 6.37 -9.26
CA GLU A 465 -10.13 6.55 -10.57
C GLU A 465 -11.44 7.31 -10.48
N THR A 466 -12.23 7.04 -9.45
CA THR A 466 -13.53 7.70 -9.25
C THR A 466 -13.45 9.11 -8.67
N GLY A 467 -12.29 9.55 -8.20
CA GLY A 467 -12.11 10.88 -7.64
C GLY A 467 -12.39 11.00 -6.12
N LEU A 468 -12.62 9.88 -5.43
CA LEU A 468 -12.85 9.87 -3.98
C LEU A 468 -11.65 10.41 -3.22
N ILE A 469 -10.44 10.01 -3.64
CA ILE A 469 -9.20 10.44 -3.00
C ILE A 469 -8.99 11.95 -3.13
N GLN A 470 -9.19 12.51 -4.33
CA GLN A 470 -9.03 13.95 -4.55
C GLN A 470 -10.04 14.78 -3.75
N LEU A 471 -11.27 14.26 -3.53
CA LEU A 471 -12.25 14.92 -2.66
C LEU A 471 -11.75 15.02 -1.22
N ILE A 472 -11.25 13.92 -0.66
CA ILE A 472 -10.69 13.89 0.70
C ILE A 472 -9.47 14.80 0.79
N ALA A 473 -8.55 14.69 -0.17
CA ALA A 473 -7.30 15.44 -0.17
C ALA A 473 -7.53 16.96 -0.32
N THR A 474 -8.48 17.37 -1.16
CA THR A 474 -8.89 18.78 -1.30
C THR A 474 -9.52 19.32 -0.01
N TRP A 475 -10.32 18.49 0.68
CA TRP A 475 -10.84 18.87 1.99
C TRP A 475 -9.73 19.10 3.00
N VAL A 476 -8.76 18.18 3.09
CA VAL A 476 -7.58 18.34 3.98
C VAL A 476 -6.78 19.58 3.61
N ALA A 477 -6.51 19.81 2.32
CA ALA A 477 -5.80 20.99 1.85
C ALA A 477 -6.50 22.29 2.24
N ASN A 478 -7.82 22.39 2.04
CA ASN A 478 -8.61 23.55 2.42
C ASN A 478 -8.58 23.82 3.93
N VAL A 479 -8.66 22.76 4.75
CA VAL A 479 -8.54 22.88 6.21
C VAL A 479 -7.13 23.34 6.59
N SER A 480 -6.09 22.76 6.00
CA SER A 480 -4.69 23.16 6.24
C SER A 480 -4.42 24.61 5.85
N SER A 481 -4.98 25.07 4.73
CA SER A 481 -4.82 26.45 4.24
C SER A 481 -5.67 27.48 5.00
N SER A 482 -6.65 27.05 5.81
CA SER A 482 -7.52 27.95 6.58
C SER A 482 -6.81 28.70 7.72
N GLY A 483 -5.56 28.34 8.05
CA GLY A 483 -4.80 28.95 9.14
C GLY A 483 -5.39 28.67 10.53
N LEU A 484 -6.11 27.55 10.68
CA LEU A 484 -6.77 27.16 11.92
C LEU A 484 -5.76 27.13 13.09
N GLY A 485 -5.97 27.99 14.09
CA GLY A 485 -5.06 28.13 15.23
C GLY A 485 -3.80 28.97 14.99
N GLY A 486 -3.70 29.71 13.88
CA GLY A 486 -2.56 30.59 13.58
C GLY A 486 -1.29 29.85 13.11
N LEU A 487 -1.40 28.55 12.82
CA LEU A 487 -0.29 27.71 12.37
C LEU A 487 -0.08 27.82 10.86
N ALA A 488 1.17 27.61 10.40
CA ALA A 488 1.47 27.51 8.98
C ALA A 488 0.75 26.29 8.36
N PRO A 489 0.33 26.35 7.08
CA PRO A 489 -0.40 25.25 6.44
C PRO A 489 0.32 23.89 6.48
N VAL A 490 1.65 23.91 6.37
CA VAL A 490 2.50 22.70 6.45
C VAL A 490 2.44 22.08 7.86
N VAL A 491 2.52 22.90 8.90
CA VAL A 491 2.41 22.45 10.31
C VAL A 491 1.08 21.74 10.53
N LEU A 492 -0.01 22.38 10.11
CA LEU A 492 -1.36 21.84 10.31
C LEU A 492 -1.54 20.54 9.52
N ALA A 493 -1.02 20.45 8.29
CA ALA A 493 -1.03 19.22 7.52
C ALA A 493 -0.26 18.07 8.20
N VAL A 494 0.94 18.32 8.72
CA VAL A 494 1.71 17.31 9.47
C VAL A 494 0.96 16.83 10.70
N ILE A 495 0.39 17.76 11.50
CA ILE A 495 -0.40 17.40 12.68
C ILE A 495 -1.63 16.59 12.28
N LEU A 496 -2.37 17.02 11.26
CA LEU A 496 -3.56 16.31 10.77
C LEU A 496 -3.19 14.91 10.29
N ILE A 497 -2.12 14.76 9.50
CA ILE A 497 -1.69 13.44 9.02
C ILE A 497 -1.29 12.55 10.19
N ILE A 498 -0.49 13.01 11.15
CA ILE A 498 -0.09 12.18 12.30
C ILE A 498 -1.31 11.72 13.09
N TRP A 499 -2.19 12.64 13.48
CA TRP A 499 -3.27 12.34 14.42
C TRP A 499 -4.46 11.64 13.76
N VAL A 500 -4.86 12.07 12.55
CA VAL A 500 -5.92 11.37 11.80
C VAL A 500 -5.43 9.97 11.44
N SER A 501 -4.18 9.83 10.99
CA SER A 501 -3.63 8.50 10.68
C SER A 501 -3.60 7.61 11.89
N ALA A 502 -3.20 8.13 13.05
CA ALA A 502 -3.13 7.32 14.23
C ALA A 502 -4.49 6.90 14.78
N ILE A 503 -5.47 7.81 14.81
CA ILE A 503 -6.82 7.50 15.27
C ILE A 503 -7.49 6.50 14.33
N MET A 504 -7.38 6.72 13.02
CA MET A 504 -7.96 5.80 12.04
C MET A 504 -7.26 4.45 12.06
N SER A 505 -5.93 4.41 12.15
CA SER A 505 -5.16 3.18 12.31
C SER A 505 -5.35 2.49 13.66
N ALA A 506 -5.92 3.17 14.66
CA ALA A 506 -6.33 2.53 15.90
C ALA A 506 -7.70 1.84 15.78
N ILE A 507 -8.48 2.15 14.73
CA ILE A 507 -9.83 1.60 14.50
C ILE A 507 -9.81 0.61 13.31
N VAL A 508 -8.94 0.86 12.35
CA VAL A 508 -8.70 0.07 11.15
C VAL A 508 -7.28 -0.43 11.20
N ASP A 509 -7.03 -1.67 10.76
CA ASP A 509 -5.67 -2.21 10.63
C ASP A 509 -4.78 -1.19 9.85
N ASN A 510 -3.55 -0.99 10.35
CA ASN A 510 -2.58 -0.03 9.82
C ASN A 510 -2.29 -0.21 8.32
N ILE A 511 -2.44 -1.43 7.78
CA ILE A 511 -2.19 -1.74 6.38
C ILE A 511 -3.23 -1.11 5.43
N PRO A 512 -4.54 -1.49 5.50
CA PRO A 512 -5.56 -0.90 4.63
C PRO A 512 -5.67 0.61 4.78
N PHE A 513 -5.54 1.12 6.01
CA PHE A 513 -5.54 2.56 6.23
C PHE A 513 -4.41 3.26 5.46
N THR A 514 -3.17 2.75 5.56
CA THR A 514 -2.02 3.34 4.85
C THR A 514 -2.23 3.35 3.36
N ALA A 515 -2.76 2.25 2.77
CA ALA A 515 -3.02 2.15 1.33
C ALA A 515 -3.85 3.33 0.79
N THR A 516 -4.91 3.71 1.51
CA THR A 516 -5.77 4.85 1.12
C THR A 516 -5.10 6.20 1.34
N MET A 517 -4.25 6.31 2.36
CA MET A 517 -3.54 7.55 2.63
C MET A 517 -2.41 7.84 1.64
N LEU A 518 -1.82 6.83 1.00
CA LEU A 518 -0.74 7.05 0.03
C LEU A 518 -1.09 8.08 -1.04
N PRO A 519 -2.17 7.90 -1.83
CA PRO A 519 -2.52 8.87 -2.85
C PRO A 519 -3.02 10.21 -2.26
N ILE A 520 -3.59 10.22 -1.05
CA ILE A 520 -3.97 11.46 -0.34
C ILE A 520 -2.71 12.28 -0.01
N VAL A 521 -1.70 11.64 0.57
CA VAL A 521 -0.45 12.31 0.95
C VAL A 521 0.32 12.79 -0.27
N ALA A 522 0.40 11.98 -1.33
CA ALA A 522 1.01 12.40 -2.59
C ALA A 522 0.35 13.66 -3.16
N TYR A 523 -0.97 13.71 -3.16
CA TYR A 523 -1.71 14.89 -3.59
C TYR A 523 -1.40 16.10 -2.69
N LEU A 524 -1.42 15.93 -1.37
CA LEU A 524 -1.13 17.01 -0.43
C LEU A 524 0.29 17.58 -0.59
N SER A 525 1.27 16.71 -0.91
CA SER A 525 2.64 17.13 -1.19
C SER A 525 2.77 18.01 -2.45
N GLN A 526 1.83 17.92 -3.40
CA GLN A 526 1.82 18.77 -4.60
C GLN A 526 1.08 20.09 -4.38
N VAL A 527 0.00 20.08 -3.59
CA VAL A 527 -0.89 21.24 -3.45
C VAL A 527 -0.52 22.19 -2.31
N ILE A 528 0.16 21.72 -1.26
CA ILE A 528 0.55 22.57 -0.14
C ILE A 528 1.90 23.22 -0.48
N PRO A 529 1.96 24.57 -0.55
CA PRO A 529 3.19 25.27 -0.88
C PRO A 529 4.25 25.08 0.22
N ASN A 530 5.52 25.02 -0.18
CA ASN A 530 6.70 24.91 0.70
C ASN A 530 6.73 23.65 1.57
N VAL A 531 6.03 22.57 1.19
CA VAL A 531 6.23 21.26 1.82
C VAL A 531 7.58 20.69 1.37
N GLU A 532 8.50 20.51 2.30
CA GLU A 532 9.76 19.83 2.04
C GLU A 532 9.48 18.40 1.54
N ALA A 533 10.27 17.93 0.59
CA ALA A 533 10.12 16.60 0.04
C ALA A 533 10.13 15.58 1.19
N ASN A 534 9.07 14.77 1.26
CA ASN A 534 8.90 13.62 2.14
C ASN A 534 8.38 13.83 3.56
N ILE A 535 8.19 15.07 4.00
CA ILE A 535 7.78 15.34 5.39
C ILE A 535 6.42 14.73 5.76
N LEU A 536 5.47 14.75 4.80
CA LEU A 536 4.14 14.17 4.97
C LEU A 536 4.19 12.63 4.93
N TRP A 537 5.19 12.03 4.27
CA TRP A 537 5.43 10.59 4.29
C TRP A 537 5.90 10.12 5.67
N TRP A 538 6.79 10.88 6.32
CA TRP A 538 7.20 10.60 7.70
C TRP A 538 6.06 10.78 8.69
N ALA A 539 5.24 11.82 8.51
CA ALA A 539 4.03 12.03 9.30
C ALA A 539 3.06 10.84 9.17
N LEU A 540 2.86 10.32 7.96
CA LEU A 540 2.03 9.15 7.71
C LEU A 540 2.62 7.88 8.34
N ALA A 541 3.92 7.63 8.17
CA ALA A 541 4.60 6.47 8.75
C ALA A 541 4.49 6.45 10.28
N LEU A 542 4.79 7.57 10.95
CA LEU A 542 4.66 7.69 12.41
C LEU A 542 3.21 7.55 12.87
N GLY A 543 2.28 8.23 12.18
CA GLY A 543 0.86 8.18 12.50
C GLY A 543 0.26 6.78 12.36
N ALA A 544 0.46 6.13 11.22
CA ALA A 544 -0.07 4.79 10.97
C ALA A 544 0.55 3.73 11.89
N CYS A 545 1.88 3.65 11.98
CA CYS A 545 2.54 2.60 12.75
C CYS A 545 2.32 2.77 14.27
N PHE A 546 2.36 4.00 14.80
CA PHE A 546 2.09 4.22 16.22
C PHE A 546 0.59 4.19 16.54
N GLY A 547 -0.28 4.54 15.60
CA GLY A 547 -1.73 4.37 15.70
C GLY A 547 -2.13 2.91 15.94
N GLY A 548 -1.45 1.98 15.28
CA GLY A 548 -1.67 0.54 15.45
C GLY A 548 -1.47 0.04 16.89
N ASN A 549 -0.78 0.80 17.75
CA ASN A 549 -0.66 0.48 19.18
C ASN A 549 -1.89 0.88 20.02
N GLY A 550 -2.80 1.70 19.48
CA GLY A 550 -3.92 2.25 20.23
C GLY A 550 -4.91 1.18 20.71
N THR A 551 -5.16 0.16 19.88
CA THR A 551 -6.16 -0.86 20.15
C THR A 551 -5.71 -2.25 19.70
N LEU A 552 -6.47 -3.28 20.10
CA LEU A 552 -6.21 -4.66 19.72
C LEU A 552 -6.27 -4.91 18.20
N ILE A 553 -7.13 -4.19 17.48
CA ILE A 553 -7.34 -4.39 16.03
C ILE A 553 -6.49 -3.45 15.16
N GLY A 554 -5.80 -2.48 15.76
CA GLY A 554 -5.08 -1.45 15.01
C GLY A 554 -3.85 -1.95 14.26
N ALA A 555 -3.30 -3.11 14.65
CA ALA A 555 -2.18 -3.74 13.96
C ALA A 555 -2.36 -5.26 13.91
N SER A 556 -1.97 -5.86 12.79
CA SER A 556 -1.99 -7.32 12.61
C SER A 556 -1.21 -8.08 13.69
N ALA A 557 -0.06 -7.52 14.13
CA ALA A 557 0.76 -8.12 15.18
C ALA A 557 0.00 -8.26 16.52
N ASN A 558 -0.91 -7.33 16.82
CA ASN A 558 -1.74 -7.34 18.03
C ASN A 558 -2.72 -8.52 18.01
N ILE A 559 -3.45 -8.66 16.91
CA ILE A 559 -4.43 -9.75 16.70
C ILE A 559 -3.72 -11.11 16.72
N VAL A 560 -2.58 -11.24 16.04
CA VAL A 560 -1.82 -12.48 15.99
C VAL A 560 -1.28 -12.87 17.38
N THR A 561 -0.73 -11.90 18.12
CA THR A 561 -0.28 -12.12 19.51
C THR A 561 -1.45 -12.58 20.38
N ALA A 562 -2.61 -11.92 20.26
CA ALA A 562 -3.79 -12.27 21.01
C ALA A 562 -4.35 -13.65 20.65
N GLY A 563 -4.40 -14.00 19.37
CA GLY A 563 -4.86 -15.31 18.91
C GLY A 563 -3.95 -16.46 19.37
N ILE A 564 -2.62 -16.25 19.41
CA ILE A 564 -1.70 -17.24 20.01
C ILE A 564 -1.92 -17.35 21.51
N ALA A 565 -2.03 -16.22 22.22
CA ALA A 565 -2.26 -16.21 23.66
C ALA A 565 -3.59 -16.87 24.04
N GLU A 566 -4.67 -16.62 23.28
CA GLU A 566 -5.98 -17.24 23.45
C GLU A 566 -5.92 -18.75 23.25
N LYS A 567 -5.25 -19.24 22.19
CA LYS A 567 -5.01 -20.68 21.99
C LYS A 567 -4.22 -21.31 23.15
N GLY A 568 -3.36 -20.53 23.79
CA GLY A 568 -2.65 -20.89 25.02
C GLY A 568 -3.48 -20.80 26.31
N GLY A 569 -4.76 -20.41 26.24
CA GLY A 569 -5.65 -20.26 27.40
C GLY A 569 -5.57 -18.89 28.09
N HIS A 570 -5.00 -17.89 27.43
CA HIS A 570 -4.78 -16.54 27.97
C HIS A 570 -5.39 -15.46 27.06
N PRO A 571 -6.72 -15.39 26.90
CA PRO A 571 -7.35 -14.36 26.08
C PRO A 571 -7.14 -12.96 26.67
N ILE A 572 -7.14 -11.94 25.81
CA ILE A 572 -7.23 -10.53 26.19
C ILE A 572 -8.48 -9.93 25.56
N THR A 573 -9.14 -9.03 26.29
CA THR A 573 -10.25 -8.27 25.72
C THR A 573 -9.72 -7.02 25.00
N PHE A 574 -10.47 -6.54 24.01
CA PHE A 574 -10.19 -5.27 23.33
C PHE A 574 -9.95 -4.12 24.32
N ILE A 575 -10.80 -4.02 25.35
CA ILE A 575 -10.73 -2.97 26.37
C ILE A 575 -9.47 -3.10 27.23
N ASP A 576 -9.06 -4.32 27.59
CA ASP A 576 -7.86 -4.52 28.39
C ASP A 576 -6.58 -4.18 27.64
N PHE A 577 -6.55 -4.46 26.33
CA PHE A 577 -5.48 -3.99 25.46
C PHE A 577 -5.45 -2.46 25.39
N MET A 578 -6.59 -1.85 25.06
CA MET A 578 -6.72 -0.40 24.88
C MET A 578 -6.31 0.41 26.13
N LYS A 579 -6.57 -0.10 27.35
CA LYS A 579 -6.13 0.53 28.61
C LYS A 579 -4.61 0.71 28.73
N VAL A 580 -3.81 -0.04 27.97
CA VAL A 580 -2.35 0.05 27.95
C VAL A 580 -1.85 0.64 26.64
N GLY A 581 -2.38 0.16 25.51
CA GLY A 581 -2.00 0.59 24.17
C GLY A 581 -2.36 2.04 23.88
N PHE A 582 -3.58 2.48 24.16
CA PHE A 582 -4.04 3.83 23.85
C PHE A 582 -3.22 4.93 24.55
N PRO A 583 -2.91 4.85 25.86
CA PRO A 583 -1.99 5.80 26.49
C PRO A 583 -0.60 5.83 25.84
N VAL A 584 -0.05 4.67 25.46
CA VAL A 584 1.25 4.59 24.78
C VAL A 584 1.20 5.28 23.43
N MET A 585 0.16 4.98 22.62
CA MET A 585 -0.09 5.65 21.35
C MET A 585 -0.08 7.18 21.51
N ILE A 586 -0.86 7.74 22.44
CA ILE A 586 -0.93 9.18 22.67
C ILE A 586 0.46 9.76 23.00
N VAL A 587 1.22 9.12 23.89
CA VAL A 587 2.56 9.59 24.25
C VAL A 587 3.51 9.54 23.05
N THR A 588 3.50 8.45 22.28
CA THR A 588 4.35 8.33 21.09
C THR A 588 3.97 9.32 20.00
N LEU A 589 2.69 9.65 19.83
CA LEU A 589 2.22 10.68 18.89
C LEU A 589 2.63 12.08 19.30
N ILE A 590 2.58 12.40 20.61
CA ILE A 590 3.07 13.68 21.12
C ILE A 590 4.57 13.82 20.85
N ILE A 591 5.36 12.78 21.17
CA ILE A 591 6.80 12.76 20.88
C ILE A 591 7.06 12.93 19.39
N SER A 592 6.29 12.23 18.54
CA SER A 592 6.40 12.31 17.07
C SER A 592 6.04 13.69 16.54
N THR A 593 4.97 14.29 17.05
CA THR A 593 4.54 15.64 16.66
C THR A 593 5.65 16.64 17.01
N ILE A 594 6.15 16.59 18.24
CA ILE A 594 7.26 17.45 18.69
C ILE A 594 8.50 17.21 17.82
N TRP A 595 8.89 15.96 17.61
CA TRP A 595 10.04 15.60 16.77
C TRP A 595 9.94 16.20 15.38
N MET A 596 8.80 16.00 14.70
CA MET A 596 8.58 16.52 13.36
C MET A 596 8.70 18.04 13.32
N LEU A 597 8.13 18.76 14.30
CA LEU A 597 8.18 20.23 14.34
C LEU A 597 9.58 20.79 14.62
N PHE A 598 10.42 20.09 15.40
CA PHE A 598 11.76 20.58 15.78
C PHE A 598 12.87 20.14 14.82
N VAL A 599 12.81 18.93 14.29
CA VAL A 599 13.88 18.34 13.45
C VAL A 599 13.76 18.73 11.99
N PHE A 600 12.57 19.12 11.55
CA PHE A 600 12.37 19.76 10.27
C PHE A 600 12.08 21.25 10.51
N PRO A 601 13.10 22.06 10.87
CA PRO A 601 12.92 23.44 11.33
C PRO A 601 12.35 24.38 10.25
N HIS A 602 12.31 23.95 8.99
CA HIS A 602 11.63 24.67 7.91
C HIS A 602 10.09 24.53 7.97
N ILE A 603 9.56 23.75 8.91
CA ILE A 603 8.12 23.71 9.24
C ILE A 603 7.66 24.97 10.00
N MET A 604 8.53 25.57 10.83
CA MET A 604 8.25 26.79 11.61
C MET A 604 8.66 28.04 10.85
#